data_AF-A0AAN8PPG5-F1
#
_entry.id   AF-A0AAN8PPG5-F1
#
_cell.length_a   1.000
_cell.length_b   1.000
_cell.length_c   1.000
_cell.angle_alpha   90.00
_cell.angle_beta   90.00
_cell.angle_gamma   90.00
#
_symmetry.space_group_name_H-M   'P 1'
#
loop_
_entity.id
_entity.type
_entity.pdbx_description
1 polymer ?
#
loop_
_entity_poly.entity_id
_entity_poly.type
_entity_poly.pdbx_seq_one_letter_code
_entity_poly.pdbx_strand_id
1 'polypeptide(L)'
;MLIDRYFKLFLFFHRFCLYPQDIVIQLDFRSRLRKIQILAHQFLIPKKIEFYVGDVPDGTKPSLESARYTRVGYVSFSDNENSGYKARELKSIHVDAHGVFLKLVLHKNHINKHNLYNQVGLIAINVIGDDIEPTKPDSMDPDFLDLSDKDPIVDGYINKPDYISPQDDLAFDMFQDPEISQIIRKLERKKQEAVLQERDDYEKTLKTTISELQKVGEKLGKMEVEKRQAVENEDYDKAKIKKIQMDELRLQSYKDLHVIDLLELNGAPKNKEVKEPVVDNATHVDSSPRPATPYEEQALPVHTSNTDGEQP
;
A
#
# COMPACT_ATOMS: atom_id res chain seq x y z
N MET A 1 -1.84 4.57 -9.22
CA MET A 1 -2.72 5.25 -8.25
C MET A 1 -3.46 4.16 -7.49
N LEU A 2 -3.72 4.31 -6.19
CA LEU A 2 -4.29 3.24 -5.36
C LEU A 2 -5.65 3.71 -4.83
N ILE A 3 -6.71 3.19 -5.45
CA ILE A 3 -8.12 3.47 -5.14
C ILE A 3 -8.49 3.13 -3.71
N ASP A 4 -9.42 3.95 -3.20
CA ASP A 4 -10.05 3.98 -1.88
C ASP A 4 -9.93 2.72 -1.06
N ARG A 5 -8.86 2.73 -0.27
CA ARG A 5 -8.62 1.73 0.72
C ARG A 5 -9.45 2.11 1.95
N TYR A 6 -10.23 1.14 2.42
CA TYR A 6 -10.91 1.08 3.73
C TYR A 6 -12.27 1.76 3.86
N PHE A 7 -13.32 0.93 3.85
CA PHE A 7 -14.56 1.23 4.57
C PHE A 7 -14.54 0.49 5.93
N LYS A 8 -14.10 1.19 6.99
CA LYS A 8 -14.42 0.77 8.37
C LYS A 8 -15.92 1.03 8.62
N LEU A 9 -16.75 0.16 8.04
CA LEU A 9 -18.20 0.26 8.12
C LEU A 9 -18.69 -0.78 9.11
N PHE A 10 -19.02 -0.32 10.32
CA PHE A 10 -19.77 -1.13 11.29
C PHE A 10 -21.22 -1.20 10.83
N LEU A 11 -21.56 -2.29 10.14
CA LEU A 11 -22.90 -2.53 9.63
C LEU A 11 -23.60 -3.51 10.53
N PHE A 12 -24.51 -2.99 11.34
CA PHE A 12 -25.45 -3.78 12.12
C PHE A 12 -26.82 -3.69 11.46
N PHE A 13 -27.32 -4.82 10.99
CA PHE A 13 -28.64 -4.88 10.35
C PHE A 13 -29.76 -4.76 11.40
N HIS A 14 -30.92 -4.27 10.98
CA HIS A 14 -32.07 -4.09 11.87
C HIS A 14 -32.49 -5.42 12.52
N ARG A 15 -33.07 -5.34 13.73
CA ARG A 15 -33.57 -6.52 14.45
C ARG A 15 -34.65 -7.22 13.62
N PHE A 16 -34.66 -8.56 13.62
CA PHE A 16 -35.66 -9.37 12.93
C PHE A 16 -35.80 -9.08 11.42
N CYS A 17 -34.71 -8.73 10.74
CA CYS A 17 -34.75 -8.52 9.30
C CYS A 17 -35.04 -9.82 8.53
N LEU A 18 -35.69 -9.69 7.37
CA LEU A 18 -35.90 -10.80 6.44
C LEU A 18 -34.63 -11.01 5.62
N TYR A 19 -34.23 -12.27 5.42
CA TYR A 19 -33.04 -12.60 4.64
C TYR A 19 -33.40 -13.11 3.24
N PRO A 20 -32.58 -12.85 2.22
CA PRO A 20 -31.28 -12.17 2.28
C PRO A 20 -31.40 -10.64 2.39
N GLN A 21 -30.34 -10.00 2.89
CA GLN A 21 -30.16 -8.55 2.94
C GLN A 21 -29.03 -8.16 1.99
N ASP A 22 -29.13 -7.05 1.27
CA ASP A 22 -28.09 -6.60 0.35
C ASP A 22 -27.50 -5.24 0.71
N ILE A 23 -26.22 -5.09 0.39
CA ILE A 23 -25.47 -3.83 0.49
C ILE A 23 -24.79 -3.61 -0.84
N VAL A 24 -24.87 -2.40 -1.36
CA VAL A 24 -24.11 -1.99 -2.54
C VAL A 24 -23.16 -0.88 -2.14
N ILE A 25 -21.88 -1.06 -2.49
CA ILE A 25 -20.81 -0.10 -2.29
C ILE A 25 -20.43 0.42 -3.67
N GLN A 26 -20.44 1.74 -3.83
CA GLN A 26 -19.91 2.40 -5.02
C GLN A 26 -18.44 2.73 -4.77
N LEU A 27 -17.58 2.37 -5.71
CA LEU A 27 -16.17 2.76 -5.76
C LEU A 27 -16.06 4.14 -6.40
N ASP A 28 -15.02 4.89 -6.05
CA ASP A 28 -14.81 6.23 -6.59
C ASP A 28 -14.47 6.21 -8.09
N PHE A 29 -13.82 5.13 -8.54
CA PHE A 29 -13.45 4.92 -9.93
C PHE A 29 -13.75 3.49 -10.38
N ARG A 30 -13.79 3.27 -11.70
CA ARG A 30 -13.90 1.94 -12.28
C ARG A 30 -12.60 1.19 -12.03
N SER A 31 -12.70 0.02 -11.40
CA SER A 31 -11.54 -0.74 -10.97
C SER A 31 -11.62 -2.20 -11.39
N ARG A 32 -10.45 -2.79 -11.60
CA ARG A 32 -10.26 -4.23 -11.63
C ARG A 32 -10.08 -4.72 -10.20
N LEU A 33 -11.12 -5.36 -9.66
CA LEU A 33 -11.13 -5.95 -8.33
C LEU A 33 -10.27 -7.21 -8.34
N ARG A 34 -9.30 -7.31 -7.42
CA ARG A 34 -8.36 -8.43 -7.27
C ARG A 34 -8.62 -9.25 -6.01
N LYS A 35 -8.96 -8.58 -4.90
CA LYS A 35 -9.24 -9.26 -3.63
C LYS A 35 -10.28 -8.50 -2.80
N ILE A 36 -11.15 -9.26 -2.15
CA ILE A 36 -12.14 -8.75 -1.19
C ILE A 36 -11.89 -9.43 0.15
N GLN A 37 -11.82 -8.65 1.22
CA GLN A 37 -11.71 -9.16 2.59
C GLN A 37 -12.88 -8.70 3.43
N ILE A 38 -13.48 -9.64 4.18
CA ILE A 38 -14.66 -9.41 5.02
C ILE A 38 -14.34 -9.84 6.44
N LEU A 39 -14.50 -8.93 7.40
CA LEU A 39 -14.41 -9.23 8.82
C LEU A 39 -15.81 -9.27 9.43
N ALA A 40 -16.27 -10.46 9.79
CA ALA A 40 -17.55 -10.65 10.45
C ALA A 40 -17.46 -10.43 11.96
N HIS A 41 -18.55 -9.94 12.55
CA HIS A 41 -18.69 -9.78 14.00
C HIS A 41 -18.74 -11.13 14.72
N GLN A 42 -18.14 -11.25 15.90
CA GLN A 42 -17.89 -12.54 16.57
C GLN A 42 -19.12 -13.42 16.90
N PHE A 43 -20.31 -12.81 17.02
CA PHE A 43 -21.57 -13.54 17.24
C PHE A 43 -22.73 -13.11 16.32
N LEU A 44 -22.51 -12.17 15.40
CA LEU A 44 -23.52 -11.76 14.40
C LEU A 44 -23.11 -12.26 13.00
N ILE A 45 -22.60 -13.49 12.94
CA ILE A 45 -21.93 -14.02 11.77
C ILE A 45 -22.97 -14.49 10.73
N PRO A 46 -22.97 -13.95 9.49
CA PRO A 46 -23.81 -14.47 8.42
C PRO A 46 -23.39 -15.88 8.00
N LYS A 47 -24.32 -16.78 7.68
CA LYS A 47 -23.97 -18.13 7.20
C LYS A 47 -23.27 -18.11 5.84
N LYS A 48 -23.67 -17.18 4.98
CA LYS A 48 -23.19 -17.03 3.61
C LYS A 48 -23.22 -15.56 3.20
N ILE A 49 -22.22 -15.12 2.47
CA ILE A 49 -22.24 -13.85 1.74
C ILE A 49 -21.93 -14.15 0.27
N GLU A 50 -22.74 -13.61 -0.62
CA GLU A 50 -22.52 -13.68 -2.08
C GLU A 50 -22.04 -12.33 -2.59
N PHE A 51 -21.14 -12.35 -3.57
CA PHE A 51 -20.49 -11.17 -4.12
C PHE A 51 -20.87 -11.00 -5.58
N TYR A 52 -21.25 -9.78 -5.91
CA TYR A 52 -21.59 -9.34 -7.24
C TYR A 52 -20.81 -8.09 -7.56
N VAL A 53 -20.27 -8.00 -8.77
CA VAL A 53 -19.60 -6.80 -9.26
C VAL A 53 -20.49 -6.18 -10.33
N GLY A 54 -20.84 -4.92 -10.12
CA GLY A 54 -21.67 -4.13 -11.01
C GLY A 54 -20.81 -3.18 -11.83
N ASP A 55 -21.00 -3.22 -13.15
CA ASP A 55 -20.35 -2.29 -14.07
C ASP A 55 -21.40 -1.50 -14.86
N VAL A 56 -21.03 -0.30 -15.29
CA VAL A 56 -21.89 0.57 -16.10
C VAL A 56 -21.31 0.73 -17.50
N PRO A 57 -22.16 0.88 -18.54
CA PRO A 57 -21.69 1.15 -19.90
C PRO A 57 -20.82 2.41 -19.97
N ASP A 58 -19.83 2.39 -20.86
CA ASP A 58 -18.93 3.54 -21.05
C ASP A 58 -19.72 4.81 -21.41
N GLY A 59 -19.35 5.93 -20.80
CA GLY A 59 -20.00 7.24 -21.01
C GLY A 59 -21.29 7.45 -20.22
N THR A 60 -21.77 6.47 -19.45
CA THR A 60 -22.88 6.67 -18.50
C THR A 60 -22.39 7.03 -17.10
N LYS A 61 -23.14 7.86 -16.39
CA LYS A 61 -22.85 8.15 -14.98
C LYS A 61 -23.14 6.90 -14.13
N PRO A 62 -22.28 6.54 -13.15
CA PRO A 62 -22.54 5.41 -12.28
C PRO A 62 -23.86 5.58 -11.53
N SER A 63 -24.81 4.68 -11.75
CA SER A 63 -26.07 4.60 -10.99
C SER A 63 -26.43 3.15 -10.71
N LEU A 64 -27.11 2.91 -9.58
CA LEU A 64 -27.51 1.55 -9.17
C LEU A 64 -28.44 0.86 -10.19
N GLU A 65 -29.24 1.66 -10.92
CA GLU A 65 -30.20 1.18 -11.92
C GLU A 65 -29.56 0.83 -13.27
N SER A 66 -28.50 1.54 -13.64
CA SER A 66 -27.77 1.31 -14.89
C SER A 66 -26.71 0.20 -14.77
N ALA A 67 -26.34 -0.15 -13.53
CA ALA A 67 -25.33 -1.14 -13.24
C ALA A 67 -25.78 -2.57 -13.59
N ARG A 68 -24.95 -3.29 -14.35
CA ARG A 68 -25.13 -4.71 -14.64
C ARG A 68 -24.28 -5.53 -13.68
N TYR A 69 -24.96 -6.25 -12.79
CA TYR A 69 -24.30 -7.06 -11.76
C TYR A 69 -24.00 -8.47 -12.25
N THR A 70 -22.73 -8.85 -12.15
CA THR A 70 -22.26 -10.20 -12.41
C THR A 70 -21.87 -10.86 -11.10
N ARG A 71 -22.36 -12.08 -10.84
CA ARG A 71 -21.99 -12.84 -9.64
C ARG A 71 -20.56 -13.32 -9.75
N VAL A 72 -19.71 -12.95 -8.80
CA VAL A 72 -18.28 -13.31 -8.81
C VAL A 72 -17.99 -14.48 -7.88
N GLY A 73 -18.77 -14.66 -6.81
CA GLY A 73 -18.58 -15.79 -5.92
C GLY A 73 -19.39 -15.71 -4.64
N TYR A 74 -19.05 -16.56 -3.67
CA TYR A 74 -19.60 -16.54 -2.32
C TYR A 74 -18.60 -17.10 -1.32
N VAL A 75 -18.82 -16.78 -0.05
CA VAL A 75 -18.15 -17.44 1.08
C VAL A 75 -19.15 -17.87 2.13
N SER A 76 -18.80 -18.92 2.85
CA SER A 76 -19.50 -19.37 4.04
C SER A 76 -18.63 -19.17 5.27
N PHE A 77 -19.26 -18.79 6.36
CA PHE A 77 -18.60 -18.56 7.64
C PHE A 77 -18.88 -19.71 8.60
N SER A 78 -18.04 -19.84 9.63
CA SER A 78 -18.26 -20.74 10.75
C SER A 78 -19.20 -20.12 11.79
N ASP A 79 -19.82 -20.97 12.62
CA ASP A 79 -20.67 -20.52 13.74
C ASP A 79 -19.87 -19.95 14.92
N ASN A 80 -18.56 -20.17 14.92
CA ASN A 80 -17.61 -19.69 15.91
C ASN A 80 -17.83 -20.25 17.34
N GLU A 81 -18.49 -21.42 17.46
CA GLU A 81 -18.72 -22.07 18.76
C GLU A 81 -17.41 -22.51 19.43
N ASN A 82 -16.45 -22.97 18.63
CA ASN A 82 -15.16 -23.48 19.10
C ASN A 82 -14.33 -22.40 19.85
N SER A 83 -14.54 -21.11 19.57
CA SER A 83 -13.88 -20.02 20.29
C SER A 83 -14.73 -19.47 21.45
N GLY A 84 -15.91 -20.03 21.67
CA GLY A 84 -16.91 -19.48 22.59
C GLY A 84 -17.49 -18.15 22.10
N TYR A 85 -17.61 -17.97 20.78
CA TYR A 85 -18.09 -16.73 20.14
C TYR A 85 -17.25 -15.48 20.44
N LYS A 86 -15.95 -15.66 20.72
CA LYS A 86 -15.03 -14.56 21.05
C LYS A 86 -14.19 -14.11 19.87
N ALA A 87 -13.89 -15.03 18.94
CA ALA A 87 -13.05 -14.70 17.78
C ALA A 87 -13.86 -13.96 16.71
N ARG A 88 -13.23 -13.03 15.99
CA ARG A 88 -13.79 -12.46 14.75
C ARG A 88 -13.36 -13.33 13.57
N GLU A 89 -14.21 -13.49 12.57
CA GLU A 89 -13.89 -14.31 11.39
C GLU A 89 -13.54 -13.41 10.20
N LEU A 90 -12.29 -13.51 9.72
CA LEU A 90 -11.81 -12.85 8.51
C LEU A 90 -11.87 -13.83 7.33
N LYS A 91 -12.58 -13.45 6.26
CA LYS A 91 -12.54 -14.15 4.97
C LYS A 91 -11.83 -13.29 3.95
N SER A 92 -11.01 -13.92 3.12
CA SER A 92 -10.35 -13.31 1.97
C SER A 92 -10.73 -14.08 0.71
N ILE A 93 -11.09 -13.36 -0.35
CA ILE A 93 -11.56 -13.93 -1.62
C ILE A 93 -10.78 -13.25 -2.72
N HIS A 94 -10.14 -14.05 -3.58
CA HIS A 94 -9.55 -13.56 -4.81
C HIS A 94 -10.64 -13.48 -5.86
N VAL A 95 -10.70 -12.35 -6.54
CA VAL A 95 -11.67 -12.04 -7.59
C VAL A 95 -10.90 -11.46 -8.77
N ASP A 96 -11.45 -11.60 -9.96
CA ASP A 96 -10.92 -10.91 -11.14
C ASP A 96 -12.10 -10.38 -11.94
N ALA A 97 -12.55 -9.17 -11.59
CA ALA A 97 -13.77 -8.59 -12.14
C ALA A 97 -13.64 -7.07 -12.25
N HIS A 98 -14.20 -6.50 -13.32
CA HIS A 98 -14.19 -5.07 -13.57
C HIS A 98 -15.53 -4.46 -13.17
N GLY A 99 -15.50 -3.33 -12.47
CA GLY A 99 -16.74 -2.63 -12.13
C GLY A 99 -16.53 -1.38 -11.28
N VAL A 100 -17.64 -0.68 -11.05
CA VAL A 100 -17.74 0.51 -10.18
C VAL A 100 -18.55 0.19 -8.92
N PHE A 101 -19.31 -0.90 -8.90
CA PHE A 101 -20.13 -1.30 -7.77
C PHE A 101 -19.72 -2.68 -7.25
N LEU A 102 -19.66 -2.82 -5.93
CA LEU A 102 -19.58 -4.09 -5.24
C LEU A 102 -20.89 -4.32 -4.47
N LYS A 103 -21.63 -5.35 -4.84
CA LYS A 103 -22.85 -5.77 -4.14
C LYS A 103 -22.60 -7.04 -3.32
N LEU A 104 -22.93 -6.97 -2.04
CA LEU A 104 -22.88 -8.08 -1.10
C LEU A 104 -24.31 -8.52 -0.78
N VAL A 105 -24.57 -9.81 -0.85
CA VAL A 105 -25.85 -10.41 -0.46
C VAL A 105 -25.62 -11.28 0.77
N LEU A 106 -26.05 -10.80 1.93
CA LEU A 106 -25.87 -11.42 3.22
C LEU A 106 -27.07 -12.32 3.54
N HIS A 107 -26.77 -13.58 3.83
CA HIS A 107 -27.76 -14.56 4.26
C HIS A 107 -27.89 -14.58 5.78
N LYS A 108 -28.93 -15.26 6.27
CA LYS A 108 -29.24 -15.41 7.71
C LYS A 108 -28.01 -15.74 8.55
N ASN A 109 -28.00 -15.28 9.81
CA ASN A 109 -26.91 -15.53 10.75
C ASN A 109 -26.83 -16.99 11.24
N HIS A 110 -25.69 -17.34 11.82
CA HIS A 110 -25.57 -18.49 12.71
C HIS A 110 -26.28 -18.20 14.04
N ILE A 111 -27.14 -19.12 14.46
CA ILE A 111 -27.93 -18.99 15.68
C ILE A 111 -27.00 -19.21 16.87
N ASN A 112 -27.05 -18.33 17.86
CA ASN A 112 -26.30 -18.47 19.10
C ASN A 112 -26.95 -17.65 20.22
N LYS A 113 -26.53 -17.93 21.46
CA LYS A 113 -27.07 -17.30 22.68
C LYS A 113 -26.83 -15.79 22.79
N HIS A 114 -25.88 -15.23 22.03
CA HIS A 114 -25.54 -13.82 22.06
C HIS A 114 -26.28 -13.00 20.98
N ASN A 115 -26.95 -13.66 20.03
CA ASN A 115 -27.67 -13.02 18.93
C ASN A 115 -29.17 -13.36 18.98
N LEU A 116 -29.86 -12.80 19.97
CA LEU A 116 -31.28 -13.05 20.21
C LEU A 116 -32.21 -12.57 19.08
N TYR A 117 -31.73 -11.66 18.23
CA TYR A 117 -32.53 -10.98 17.21
C TYR A 117 -32.25 -11.47 15.79
N ASN A 118 -31.44 -12.52 15.63
CA ASN A 118 -31.01 -13.06 14.34
C ASN A 118 -30.46 -11.98 13.40
N GLN A 119 -29.60 -11.12 13.92
CA GLN A 119 -28.95 -10.05 13.15
C GLN A 119 -27.66 -10.55 12.50
N VAL A 120 -27.28 -9.95 11.38
CA VAL A 120 -25.94 -10.07 10.81
C VAL A 120 -25.15 -8.78 11.06
N GLY A 121 -23.86 -8.92 11.26
CA GLY A 121 -22.96 -7.83 11.60
C GLY A 121 -21.63 -7.96 10.87
N LEU A 122 -21.27 -6.94 10.09
CA LEU A 122 -19.95 -6.80 9.49
C LEU A 122 -19.19 -5.69 10.23
N ILE A 123 -17.92 -5.96 10.53
CA ILE A 123 -17.03 -5.01 11.20
C ILE A 123 -16.29 -4.16 10.17
N ALA A 124 -15.81 -4.79 9.10
CA ALA A 124 -15.06 -4.12 8.06
C ALA A 124 -15.14 -4.88 6.73
N ILE A 125 -15.09 -4.11 5.64
CA ILE A 125 -14.99 -4.59 4.27
C ILE A 125 -13.77 -3.91 3.67
N ASN A 126 -12.84 -4.72 3.15
CA ASN A 126 -11.68 -4.23 2.41
C ASN A 126 -11.77 -4.71 0.97
N VAL A 127 -11.53 -3.80 0.04
CA VAL A 127 -11.60 -4.04 -1.39
C VAL A 127 -10.27 -3.60 -1.99
N ILE A 128 -9.59 -4.54 -2.64
CA ILE A 128 -8.25 -4.33 -3.19
C ILE A 128 -8.33 -4.59 -4.70
N GLY A 129 -7.82 -3.65 -5.47
CA GLY A 129 -7.82 -3.70 -6.92
C GLY A 129 -7.06 -2.55 -7.52
N ASP A 130 -7.05 -2.52 -8.85
CA ASP A 130 -6.32 -1.56 -9.65
C ASP A 130 -7.28 -0.67 -10.42
N ASP A 131 -6.92 0.61 -10.55
CA ASP A 131 -7.63 1.61 -11.33
C ASP A 131 -7.60 1.21 -12.80
N ILE A 132 -8.76 1.16 -13.45
CA ILE A 132 -8.81 1.07 -14.91
C ILE A 132 -8.80 2.50 -15.40
N GLU A 133 -7.61 3.08 -15.58
CA GLU A 133 -7.51 4.34 -16.31
C GLU A 133 -8.10 4.12 -17.71
N PRO A 134 -8.95 5.04 -18.21
CA PRO A 134 -9.35 5.01 -19.61
C PRO A 134 -8.05 5.20 -20.40
N THR A 135 -7.59 4.14 -21.06
CA THR A 135 -6.50 4.20 -22.02
C THR A 135 -6.80 5.38 -22.94
N LYS A 136 -5.91 6.39 -22.91
CA LYS A 136 -5.90 7.38 -23.99
C LYS A 136 -5.79 6.58 -25.28
N PRO A 137 -6.64 6.83 -26.29
CA PRO A 137 -6.55 6.09 -27.54
C PRO A 137 -5.13 6.21 -28.06
N ASP A 138 -4.53 5.05 -28.35
CA ASP A 138 -3.16 4.91 -28.81
C ASP A 138 -2.87 5.87 -29.96
N SER A 139 -2.10 6.90 -29.65
CA SER A 139 -1.36 7.66 -30.63
C SER A 139 0.09 7.69 -30.17
N MET A 140 0.72 6.51 -30.16
CA MET A 140 2.17 6.39 -30.18
C MET A 140 2.57 5.20 -31.05
N ASP A 141 3.35 5.51 -32.07
CA ASP A 141 3.95 4.58 -33.01
C ASP A 141 4.78 3.50 -32.29
N PRO A 142 4.77 2.24 -32.74
CA PRO A 142 5.36 1.11 -32.02
C PRO A 142 6.88 0.98 -32.22
N ASP A 143 7.65 2.08 -32.30
CA ASP A 143 9.05 1.99 -32.77
C ASP A 143 10.10 2.90 -32.12
N PHE A 144 9.82 3.55 -30.98
CA PHE A 144 10.85 4.37 -30.32
C PHE A 144 10.84 4.26 -28.80
N LEU A 145 11.67 3.33 -28.27
CA LEU A 145 12.72 3.55 -27.27
C LEU A 145 13.05 2.24 -26.54
N ASP A 146 13.76 1.35 -27.24
CA ASP A 146 14.60 0.31 -26.63
C ASP A 146 16.02 0.86 -26.48
N LEU A 147 16.34 1.48 -25.34
CA LEU A 147 17.73 1.74 -24.93
C LEU A 147 17.86 1.83 -23.40
N SER A 148 18.77 1.00 -22.87
CA SER A 148 19.40 0.96 -21.54
C SER A 148 18.73 0.11 -20.44
N ASP A 149 19.21 -1.14 -20.35
CA ASP A 149 19.65 -1.84 -19.14
C ASP A 149 18.97 -1.43 -17.82
N LYS A 150 17.73 -1.88 -17.64
CA LYS A 150 17.12 -1.96 -16.30
C LYS A 150 16.97 -3.43 -15.93
N ASP A 151 17.56 -3.78 -14.78
CA ASP A 151 17.58 -5.14 -14.26
C ASP A 151 16.19 -5.80 -14.30
N PRO A 152 16.06 -7.02 -14.86
CA PRO A 152 14.79 -7.75 -14.99
C PRO A 152 14.16 -8.18 -13.65
N ILE A 153 14.79 -7.79 -12.53
CA ILE A 153 14.30 -8.02 -11.18
C ILE A 153 13.24 -6.97 -10.81
N VAL A 154 13.35 -5.72 -11.27
CA VAL A 154 12.48 -4.62 -10.81
C VAL A 154 11.09 -4.69 -11.45
N ASP A 155 10.99 -5.08 -12.72
CA ASP A 155 9.71 -5.18 -13.44
C ASP A 155 8.84 -6.37 -12.94
N GLY A 156 9.49 -7.42 -12.43
CA GLY A 156 8.84 -8.60 -11.85
C GLY A 156 8.24 -8.41 -10.45
N TYR A 157 8.54 -7.30 -9.76
CA TYR A 157 7.94 -6.96 -8.47
C TYR A 157 6.77 -5.97 -8.57
N ILE A 158 6.72 -5.18 -9.64
CA ILE A 158 5.69 -4.15 -9.84
C ILE A 158 4.46 -4.73 -10.55
N ASN A 159 4.64 -5.76 -11.38
CA ASN A 159 3.60 -6.35 -12.24
C ASN A 159 3.18 -7.77 -11.84
N LYS A 160 3.22 -8.14 -10.55
CA LYS A 160 2.50 -9.33 -10.09
C LYS A 160 1.05 -8.94 -9.78
N PRO A 161 0.07 -9.41 -10.56
CA PRO A 161 -1.31 -9.01 -10.36
C PRO A 161 -1.90 -9.58 -9.05
N ASP A 162 -1.16 -10.42 -8.32
CA ASP A 162 -1.54 -10.98 -7.01
C ASP A 162 -0.71 -10.44 -5.84
N TYR A 163 0.22 -9.49 -6.06
CA TYR A 163 0.98 -8.91 -4.95
C TYR A 163 0.13 -7.90 -4.19
N ILE A 164 -0.13 -8.20 -2.93
CA ILE A 164 -0.87 -7.33 -2.02
C ILE A 164 0.09 -6.94 -0.91
N SER A 165 0.30 -5.64 -0.74
CA SER A 165 1.18 -5.13 0.31
C SER A 165 0.67 -5.60 1.68
N PRO A 166 1.54 -6.03 2.62
CA PRO A 166 1.13 -6.31 4.00
C PRO A 166 0.39 -5.14 4.67
N GLN A 167 0.62 -3.91 4.20
CA GLN A 167 -0.04 -2.70 4.67
C GLN A 167 -1.49 -2.56 4.16
N ASP A 168 -1.85 -3.36 3.15
CA ASP A 168 -3.18 -3.44 2.55
C ASP A 168 -4.03 -4.58 3.11
N ASP A 169 -3.46 -5.39 4.00
CA ASP A 169 -4.19 -6.46 4.67
C ASP A 169 -5.10 -5.91 5.76
N LEU A 170 -6.37 -6.36 5.78
CA LEU A 170 -7.35 -5.93 6.77
C LEU A 170 -6.91 -6.24 8.22
N ALA A 171 -6.07 -7.25 8.43
CA ALA A 171 -5.53 -7.55 9.75
C ALA A 171 -4.66 -6.40 10.29
N PHE A 172 -3.85 -5.77 9.44
CA PHE A 172 -2.98 -4.65 9.80
C PHE A 172 -3.80 -3.52 10.46
N ASP A 173 -4.89 -3.10 9.82
CA ASP A 173 -5.74 -1.99 10.29
C ASP A 173 -6.62 -2.29 11.50
N MET A 174 -6.80 -3.58 11.83
CA MET A 174 -7.60 -4.03 12.96
C MET A 174 -6.79 -4.14 14.24
N PHE A 175 -5.51 -4.48 14.14
CA PHE A 175 -4.64 -4.73 15.28
C PHE A 175 -3.62 -3.63 15.52
N GLN A 176 -3.52 -2.65 14.63
CA GLN A 176 -2.60 -1.53 14.74
C GLN A 176 -3.30 -0.21 15.09
N ASP A 177 -2.52 0.70 15.70
CA ASP A 177 -2.95 2.08 15.93
C ASP A 177 -3.28 2.79 14.59
N PRO A 178 -4.45 3.45 14.47
CA PRO A 178 -4.87 4.09 13.23
C PRO A 178 -3.93 5.21 12.76
N GLU A 179 -3.37 6.00 13.67
CA GLU A 179 -2.49 7.12 13.32
C GLU A 179 -1.14 6.60 12.81
N ILE A 180 -0.55 5.62 13.50
CA ILE A 180 0.69 4.99 13.06
C ILE A 180 0.51 4.32 11.69
N SER A 181 -0.63 3.66 11.46
CA SER A 181 -0.93 3.02 10.18
C SER A 181 -0.94 4.03 9.02
N GLN A 182 -1.51 5.22 9.25
CA GLN A 182 -1.49 6.30 8.25
C GLN A 182 -0.07 6.84 8.00
N ILE A 183 0.74 6.96 9.05
CA ILE A 183 2.14 7.42 8.93
C ILE A 183 2.97 6.40 8.15
N ILE A 184 2.87 5.10 8.47
CA ILE A 184 3.58 4.03 7.77
C ILE A 184 3.28 4.08 6.27
N ARG A 185 2.02 4.27 5.88
CA ARG A 185 1.66 4.39 4.46
C ARG A 185 2.30 5.60 3.78
N LYS A 186 2.40 6.74 4.48
CA LYS A 186 3.08 7.93 3.95
C LYS A 186 4.59 7.66 3.77
N LEU A 187 5.22 7.02 4.75
CA LEU A 187 6.64 6.66 4.68
C LEU A 187 6.91 5.64 3.57
N GLU A 188 6.03 4.66 3.37
CA GLU A 188 6.16 3.67 2.30
C GLU A 188 6.10 4.32 0.91
N ARG A 189 5.20 5.31 0.73
CA ARG A 189 5.14 6.11 -0.50
C ARG A 189 6.44 6.89 -0.72
N LYS A 190 6.97 7.52 0.33
CA LYS A 190 8.28 8.19 0.29
C LYS A 190 9.41 7.23 -0.02
N LYS A 191 9.35 5.99 0.46
CA LYS A 191 10.33 4.95 0.15
C LYS A 191 10.31 4.60 -1.33
N GLN A 192 9.11 4.45 -1.92
CA GLN A 192 8.96 4.24 -3.36
C GLN A 192 9.51 5.41 -4.18
N GLU A 193 9.23 6.66 -3.76
CA GLU A 193 9.79 7.86 -4.38
C GLU A 193 11.33 7.90 -4.27
N ALA A 194 11.88 7.51 -3.12
CA ALA A 194 13.32 7.46 -2.88
C ALA A 194 14.03 6.44 -3.78
N VAL A 195 13.41 5.28 -4.00
CA VAL A 195 13.92 4.25 -4.94
C VAL A 195 13.94 4.79 -6.36
N LEU A 196 12.88 5.49 -6.80
CA LEU A 196 12.82 6.10 -8.13
C LEU A 196 13.82 7.24 -8.32
N GLN A 197 14.21 7.91 -7.23
CA GLN A 197 15.21 8.99 -7.20
C GLN A 197 16.62 8.50 -6.88
N GLU A 198 16.85 7.17 -6.80
CA GLU A 198 18.15 6.55 -6.50
C GLU A 198 18.80 7.07 -5.20
N ARG A 199 17.98 7.41 -4.20
CA ARG A 199 18.43 7.86 -2.88
C ARG A 199 18.56 6.70 -1.90
N ASP A 200 19.58 5.87 -2.09
CA ASP A 200 19.74 4.60 -1.35
C ASP A 200 19.84 4.75 0.18
N ASP A 201 20.54 5.77 0.67
CA ASP A 201 20.69 5.98 2.12
C ASP A 201 19.38 6.41 2.79
N TYR A 202 18.57 7.18 2.06
CA TYR A 202 17.25 7.61 2.52
C TYR A 202 16.25 6.44 2.48
N GLU A 203 16.29 5.60 1.45
CA GLU A 203 15.49 4.36 1.37
C GLU A 203 15.76 3.42 2.55
N LYS A 204 17.03 3.16 2.86
CA LYS A 204 17.42 2.29 4.00
C LYS A 204 16.92 2.83 5.33
N THR A 205 17.00 4.15 5.50
CA THR A 205 16.52 4.83 6.70
C THR A 205 15.01 4.70 6.82
N LEU A 206 14.27 4.95 5.74
CA LEU A 206 12.81 4.79 5.69
C LEU A 206 12.39 3.35 6.00
N LYS A 207 13.07 2.36 5.41
CA LYS A 207 12.78 0.93 5.63
C LYS A 207 12.95 0.54 7.11
N THR A 208 14.02 1.01 7.74
CA THR A 208 14.28 0.77 9.17
C THR A 208 13.21 1.41 10.04
N THR A 209 12.89 2.69 9.78
CA THR A 209 11.85 3.42 10.51
C THR A 209 10.48 2.79 10.37
N ILE A 210 10.11 2.32 9.17
CA ILE A 210 8.82 1.63 8.94
C ILE A 210 8.74 0.36 9.79
N SER A 211 9.81 -0.44 9.86
CA SER A 211 9.82 -1.66 10.67
C SER A 211 9.70 -1.37 12.17
N GLU A 212 10.37 -0.33 12.67
CA GLU A 212 10.24 0.06 14.08
C GLU A 212 8.86 0.64 14.39
N LEU A 213 8.28 1.46 13.50
CA LEU A 213 6.92 1.96 13.65
C LEU A 213 5.87 0.85 13.65
N GLN A 214 6.08 -0.23 12.88
CA GLN A 214 5.20 -1.41 12.92
C GLN A 214 5.17 -2.03 14.32
N LYS A 215 6.34 -2.24 14.95
CA LYS A 215 6.43 -2.77 16.32
C LYS A 215 5.75 -1.86 17.34
N VAL A 216 5.94 -0.54 17.21
CA VAL A 216 5.27 0.45 18.07
C VAL A 216 3.75 0.40 17.85
N GLY A 217 3.30 0.31 16.60
CA GLY A 217 1.89 0.23 16.23
C GLY A 217 1.19 -0.99 16.81
N GLU A 218 1.81 -2.17 16.76
CA GLU A 218 1.31 -3.39 17.40
C GLU A 218 1.21 -3.22 18.93
N LYS A 219 2.23 -2.62 19.55
CA LYS A 219 2.24 -2.35 20.99
C LYS A 219 1.13 -1.39 21.41
N LEU A 220 0.90 -0.31 20.64
CA LEU A 220 -0.22 0.61 20.86
C LEU A 220 -1.57 -0.11 20.67
N GLY A 221 -1.71 -0.94 19.64
CA GLY A 221 -2.91 -1.74 19.41
C GLY A 221 -3.24 -2.67 20.58
N LYS A 222 -2.22 -3.32 21.16
CA LYS A 222 -2.39 -4.13 22.38
C LYS A 222 -2.86 -3.30 23.58
N MET A 223 -2.26 -2.13 23.80
CA MET A 223 -2.67 -1.23 24.89
C MET A 223 -4.09 -0.69 24.69
N GLU A 224 -4.53 -0.48 23.45
CA GLU A 224 -5.91 -0.09 23.15
C GLU A 224 -6.92 -1.17 23.55
N VAL A 225 -6.58 -2.45 23.30
CA VAL A 225 -7.39 -3.59 23.74
C VAL A 225 -7.46 -3.66 25.27
N GLU A 226 -6.31 -3.53 25.95
CA GLU A 226 -6.26 -3.52 27.42
C GLU A 226 -7.05 -2.35 28.02
N LYS A 227 -6.97 -1.16 27.40
CA LYS A 227 -7.75 0.02 27.79
C LYS A 227 -9.25 -0.25 27.65
N ARG A 228 -9.68 -0.86 26.54
CA ARG A 228 -11.09 -1.22 26.33
C ARG A 228 -11.57 -2.24 27.36
N GLN A 229 -10.75 -3.25 27.66
CA GLN A 229 -11.06 -4.23 28.69
C GLN A 229 -11.20 -3.58 30.08
N ALA A 230 -10.36 -2.59 30.41
CA ALA A 230 -10.47 -1.85 31.65
C ALA A 230 -11.78 -1.05 31.72
N VAL A 231 -12.19 -0.42 30.62
CA VAL A 231 -13.50 0.26 30.52
C VAL A 231 -14.67 -0.70 30.70
N GLU A 232 -14.61 -1.88 30.07
CA GLU A 232 -15.64 -2.92 30.23
C GLU A 232 -15.74 -3.46 31.66
N ASN A 233 -14.63 -3.49 32.38
CA ASN A 233 -14.57 -3.86 33.79
C ASN A 233 -14.86 -2.68 34.74
N GLU A 234 -15.29 -1.53 34.22
CA GLU A 234 -15.57 -0.30 34.97
C GLU A 234 -14.36 0.27 35.75
N ASP A 235 -13.14 -0.14 35.38
CA ASP A 235 -11.89 0.36 35.95
C ASP A 235 -11.38 1.57 35.14
N TYR A 236 -12.07 2.70 35.33
CA TYR A 236 -11.80 3.93 34.59
C TYR A 236 -10.43 4.53 34.91
N ASP A 237 -9.90 4.31 36.11
CA ASP A 237 -8.58 4.79 36.51
C ASP A 237 -7.48 4.08 35.72
N LYS A 238 -7.54 2.75 35.60
CA LYS A 238 -6.60 2.01 34.74
C LYS A 238 -6.76 2.41 33.27
N ALA A 239 -7.98 2.61 32.78
CA ALA A 239 -8.20 3.06 31.41
C ALA A 239 -7.58 4.44 31.15
N LYS A 240 -7.65 5.37 32.11
CA LYS A 240 -7.03 6.69 32.03
C LYS A 240 -5.50 6.61 32.00
N ILE A 241 -4.90 5.80 32.87
CA ILE A 241 -3.44 5.58 32.89
C ILE A 241 -2.99 4.99 31.56
N LYS A 242 -3.70 3.98 31.03
CA LYS A 242 -3.39 3.38 29.74
C LYS A 242 -3.45 4.39 28.60
N LYS A 243 -4.45 5.28 28.59
CA LYS A 243 -4.52 6.36 27.59
C LYS A 243 -3.29 7.26 27.64
N ILE A 244 -2.86 7.70 28.83
CA ILE A 244 -1.68 8.55 28.99
C ILE A 244 -0.42 7.82 28.49
N GLN A 245 -0.24 6.56 28.87
CA GLN A 245 0.88 5.73 28.41
C GLN A 245 0.93 5.55 26.89
N MET A 246 -0.24 5.44 26.25
CA MET A 246 -0.34 5.38 24.79
C MET A 246 0.12 6.69 24.14
N ASP A 247 -0.38 7.82 24.65
CA ASP A 247 -0.04 9.14 24.09
C ASP A 247 1.46 9.47 24.28
N GLU A 248 2.03 9.11 25.45
CA GLU A 248 3.46 9.23 25.73
C GLU A 248 4.30 8.35 24.80
N LEU A 249 3.94 7.06 24.66
CA LEU A 249 4.66 6.14 23.77
C LEU A 249 4.63 6.65 22.32
N ARG A 250 3.49 7.16 21.87
CA ARG A 250 3.33 7.71 20.53
C ARG A 250 4.27 8.90 20.31
N LEU A 251 4.24 9.88 21.22
CA LEU A 251 5.07 11.08 21.11
C LEU A 251 6.57 10.74 21.16
N GLN A 252 6.96 9.82 22.04
CA GLN A 252 8.36 9.38 22.16
C GLN A 252 8.82 8.68 20.88
N SER A 253 8.01 7.77 20.34
CA SER A 253 8.33 7.05 19.11
C SER A 253 8.47 7.97 17.90
N TYR A 254 7.63 9.01 17.79
CA TYR A 254 7.73 9.97 16.69
C TYR A 254 9.01 10.82 16.75
N LYS A 255 9.47 11.15 17.96
CA LYS A 255 10.72 11.87 18.18
C LYS A 255 11.93 10.98 17.90
N ASP A 256 11.97 9.79 18.48
CA ASP A 256 13.12 8.88 18.37
C ASP A 256 13.35 8.45 16.92
N LEU A 257 12.26 8.23 16.17
CA LEU A 257 12.31 7.81 14.77
C LEU A 257 12.36 8.98 13.78
N HIS A 258 12.42 10.23 14.26
CA HIS A 258 12.51 11.44 13.44
C HIS A 258 11.47 11.46 12.30
N VAL A 259 10.24 11.02 12.62
CA VAL A 259 9.18 10.78 11.62
C VAL A 259 8.86 12.04 10.82
N ILE A 260 8.91 13.21 11.46
CA ILE A 260 8.63 14.50 10.82
C ILE A 260 9.67 14.84 9.76
N ASP A 261 10.95 14.59 10.06
CA ASP A 261 12.07 14.85 9.14
C ASP A 261 12.03 13.86 7.96
N LEU A 262 11.76 12.59 8.25
CA LEU A 262 11.64 11.55 7.23
C LEU A 262 10.43 11.73 6.31
N LEU A 263 9.35 12.35 6.78
CA LEU A 263 8.21 12.68 5.93
C LEU A 263 8.44 13.95 5.08
N GLU A 264 9.55 14.67 5.30
CA GLU A 264 9.91 15.92 4.61
C GLU A 264 8.77 16.96 4.60
N LEU A 265 7.97 17.03 5.68
CA LEU A 265 6.77 17.89 5.75
C LEU A 265 7.09 19.40 5.64
N ASN A 266 8.33 19.79 5.90
CA ASN A 266 8.84 21.15 5.79
C ASN A 266 9.70 21.39 4.52
N GLY A 267 9.63 20.48 3.54
CA GLY A 267 10.49 20.47 2.36
C GLY A 267 11.75 19.64 2.57
N ALA A 268 12.28 19.07 1.48
CA ALA A 268 13.50 18.29 1.52
C ALA A 268 14.63 19.11 2.18
N PRO A 269 15.38 18.55 3.14
CA PRO A 269 16.56 19.22 3.64
C PRO A 269 17.46 19.50 2.43
N LYS A 270 17.73 20.78 2.16
CA LYS A 270 18.76 21.17 1.20
C LYS A 270 20.02 20.40 1.61
N ASN A 271 20.52 19.55 0.71
CA ASN A 271 21.73 18.77 0.91
C ASN A 271 22.74 19.63 1.68
N LYS A 272 23.20 19.13 2.83
CA LYS A 272 24.49 19.58 3.33
C LYS A 272 25.47 19.14 2.25
N GLU A 273 25.86 20.10 1.41
CA GLU A 273 27.00 19.96 0.51
C GLU A 273 28.10 19.28 1.32
N VAL A 274 28.44 18.07 0.88
CA VAL A 274 29.64 17.39 1.33
C VAL A 274 30.76 18.38 1.04
N LYS A 275 31.31 19.00 2.08
CA LYS A 275 32.52 19.80 1.94
C LYS A 275 33.60 18.84 1.47
N GLU A 276 33.92 18.91 0.19
CA GLU A 276 35.16 18.34 -0.33
C GLU A 276 36.32 18.87 0.52
N PRO A 277 37.27 18.02 0.93
CA PRO A 277 38.46 18.49 1.63
C PRO A 277 39.25 19.40 0.68
N VAL A 278 39.35 20.68 1.04
CA VAL A 278 40.18 21.67 0.37
C VAL A 278 41.62 21.18 0.41
N VAL A 279 42.14 20.76 -0.75
CA VAL A 279 43.57 20.54 -0.96
C VAL A 279 44.19 21.90 -1.24
N ASP A 280 44.93 22.43 -0.27
CA ASP A 280 45.77 23.61 -0.44
C ASP A 280 46.85 23.32 -1.50
N ASN A 281 46.71 23.93 -2.67
CA ASN A 281 47.81 24.07 -3.61
C ASN A 281 47.90 25.54 -4.04
N ALA A 282 48.75 26.27 -3.34
CA ALA A 282 49.21 27.58 -3.75
C ALA A 282 50.00 27.44 -5.06
N THR A 283 49.56 28.11 -6.12
CA THR A 283 50.49 28.46 -7.22
C THR A 283 50.17 29.85 -7.75
N HIS A 284 51.18 30.70 -7.60
CA HIS A 284 51.31 32.07 -8.09
C HIS A 284 51.13 32.13 -9.62
N VAL A 285 50.42 33.14 -10.09
CA VAL A 285 50.39 33.58 -11.49
C VAL A 285 51.56 34.54 -11.71
N ASP A 286 52.39 34.30 -12.72
CA ASP A 286 53.13 35.36 -13.41
C ASP A 286 53.32 35.00 -14.89
N SER A 287 53.55 36.03 -15.69
CA SER A 287 53.10 36.21 -17.07
C SER A 287 54.26 36.52 -18.03
N SER A 288 54.02 36.22 -19.32
CA SER A 288 54.72 36.78 -20.52
C SER A 288 55.95 35.98 -21.07
N PRO A 289 56.43 36.23 -22.31
CA PRO A 289 55.96 35.53 -23.53
C PRO A 289 57.09 34.89 -24.41
N ARG A 290 56.67 34.15 -25.45
CA ARG A 290 57.46 33.41 -26.48
C ARG A 290 58.74 34.09 -27.02
N PRO A 291 59.66 33.25 -27.54
CA PRO A 291 60.11 33.39 -28.93
C PRO A 291 60.06 32.07 -29.75
N ALA A 292 60.21 32.19 -31.08
CA ALA A 292 59.92 31.18 -32.11
C ALA A 292 61.16 30.51 -32.74
N THR A 293 61.07 29.18 -32.99
CA THR A 293 61.67 28.31 -34.07
C THR A 293 63.20 28.37 -34.35
N PRO A 294 63.85 27.48 -35.17
CA PRO A 294 63.38 26.41 -36.09
C PRO A 294 64.22 25.09 -36.10
N TYR A 295 64.06 24.27 -37.17
CA TYR A 295 64.77 23.06 -37.64
C TYR A 295 63.98 21.74 -37.48
N GLU A 296 63.35 21.25 -38.56
CA GLU A 296 63.84 20.28 -39.59
C GLU A 296 63.88 18.84 -39.05
N GLU A 297 63.68 17.75 -39.78
CA GLU A 297 63.10 17.33 -41.06
C GLU A 297 63.23 15.79 -41.00
N GLN A 298 62.27 15.02 -41.51
CA GLN A 298 62.49 13.82 -42.36
C GLN A 298 61.30 12.85 -42.38
N ALA A 299 61.04 12.37 -43.59
CA ALA A 299 59.92 11.55 -44.02
C ALA A 299 60.22 10.02 -43.95
N LEU A 300 59.14 9.24 -43.75
CA LEU A 300 58.72 7.95 -44.38
C LEU A 300 59.79 6.92 -44.83
N PRO A 301 59.55 5.58 -44.70
CA PRO A 301 58.51 4.93 -45.51
C PRO A 301 57.78 3.69 -44.95
N VAL A 302 56.82 3.28 -45.78
CA VAL A 302 55.81 2.20 -45.76
C VAL A 302 56.41 0.79 -45.71
N HIS A 303 55.69 -0.17 -45.10
CA HIS A 303 55.63 -1.54 -45.60
C HIS A 303 54.27 -2.22 -45.30
N THR A 304 53.70 -2.80 -46.35
CA THR A 304 52.50 -3.65 -46.40
C THR A 304 52.90 -5.13 -46.30
N SER A 305 52.01 -5.98 -45.77
CA SER A 305 51.77 -7.35 -46.27
C SER A 305 50.51 -7.97 -45.66
N ASN A 306 49.55 -8.29 -46.53
CA ASN A 306 48.45 -9.25 -46.33
C ASN A 306 48.98 -10.67 -46.05
N THR A 307 48.14 -11.52 -45.43
CA THR A 307 47.75 -12.82 -46.01
C THR A 307 46.53 -13.42 -45.30
N ASP A 308 45.67 -14.00 -46.13
CA ASP A 308 44.39 -14.67 -45.89
C ASP A 308 44.48 -16.04 -45.19
N GLY A 309 43.29 -16.59 -44.86
CA GLY A 309 42.98 -18.03 -44.93
C GLY A 309 42.24 -18.56 -43.70
N GLU A 310 40.91 -18.70 -43.69
CA GLU A 310 40.01 -19.68 -44.34
C GLU A 310 39.46 -20.70 -43.34
N GLN A 311 38.16 -20.99 -43.54
CA GLN A 311 37.25 -21.86 -42.79
C GLN A 311 37.59 -23.36 -42.92
N PRO A 312 36.85 -24.26 -42.23
CA PRO A 312 35.53 -24.73 -42.73
C PRO A 312 34.32 -24.32 -41.88
#